data_AF-A0A9N8HSG2-F1
#
_entry.id   AF-A0A9N8HSG2-F1
#
_cell.length_a   1.000
_cell.length_b   1.000
_cell.length_c   1.000
_cell.angle_alpha   90.00
_cell.angle_beta   90.00
_cell.angle_gamma   90.00
#
_symmetry.space_group_name_H-M   'P 1'
#
loop_
_entity.id
_entity.type
_entity.pdbx_description
1 polymer ?
#
loop_
_entity_poly.entity_id
_entity_poly.type
_entity_poly.pdbx_seq_one_letter_code
_entity_poly.pdbx_strand_id
1 'polypeptide(L)'
;MTVLNNDGLPLFDRQGRLLTLNDVQDIVDQDDEIYQRDANGEPVDGQGLIAQPPIGIRIQALLVMVNQNNNNQGVQDNQQPIQVPRQPPAGFGRTPARANGQAVINYNTREGQNIYRENSRSLYCDSEGCFDLTNGKLNGFLGKLEHRAAQAGWTIMDIVIDNATGVTRNLIRYYGEINADQVWNKVHTYDQTFTRAEQDDAQLFACLIASISDAAQNTLALKETSYTTVTGEHSGLLYLKLIITESTLETKSTINDVDQAHGWDAKDHGGTREAEDSPFYRFIEQLENSYNDRTELSTDSLMTKADQKYKDLLEKEQIKGKNKKDDAIMALTTKVEQLTEKCEKLKDGGSNSNNGKAQSGKYRKPPSWVFNEPSNEEPKTKTVDGKVWNWCEGNGAHKPRWVTHKLSECRGTKNGSGESKASDKNPKEKKEKEPVKWTAAMNATIEDKDSDDE
;
A
#
# COMPACT_ATOMS: atom_id res chain seq x y z
N MET A 1 -58.54 -9.40 -21.96
CA MET A 1 -57.64 -9.05 -20.82
C MET A 1 -56.99 -10.34 -20.33
N THR A 2 -55.67 -10.39 -20.08
CA THR A 2 -55.02 -11.63 -19.59
C THR A 2 -55.51 -11.98 -18.20
N VAL A 3 -55.71 -13.27 -17.96
CA VAL A 3 -56.29 -13.81 -16.73
C VAL A 3 -55.17 -14.21 -15.77
N LEU A 4 -55.25 -13.80 -14.50
CA LEU A 4 -54.26 -14.11 -13.45
C LEU A 4 -54.85 -15.06 -12.39
N ASN A 5 -54.04 -15.95 -11.82
CA ASN A 5 -54.41 -16.77 -10.64
C ASN A 5 -54.44 -15.93 -9.35
N ASN A 6 -54.71 -16.57 -8.21
CA ASN A 6 -54.74 -15.89 -6.91
C ASN A 6 -53.37 -15.32 -6.48
N ASP A 7 -52.27 -15.87 -7.00
CA ASP A 7 -50.90 -15.40 -6.77
C ASP A 7 -50.45 -14.31 -7.77
N GLY A 8 -51.34 -13.86 -8.66
CA GLY A 8 -51.05 -12.82 -9.65
C GLY A 8 -50.24 -13.30 -10.87
N LEU A 9 -50.16 -14.61 -11.11
CA LEU A 9 -49.46 -15.19 -12.24
C LEU A 9 -50.41 -15.47 -13.42
N PRO A 10 -49.95 -15.27 -14.68
CA PRO A 10 -50.78 -15.53 -15.85
C PRO A 10 -51.15 -17.01 -15.99
N LEU A 11 -52.34 -17.25 -16.53
CA LEU A 11 -52.89 -18.58 -16.81
C LEU A 11 -52.68 -18.99 -18.27
N PHE A 12 -52.45 -20.28 -18.48
CA PHE A 12 -52.19 -20.89 -19.79
C PHE A 12 -53.11 -22.09 -20.05
N ASP A 13 -53.46 -22.29 -21.32
CA ASP A 13 -54.12 -23.49 -21.82
C ASP A 13 -53.15 -24.69 -21.89
N ARG A 14 -53.66 -25.87 -22.28
CA ARG A 14 -52.83 -27.08 -22.42
C ARG A 14 -51.73 -26.95 -23.48
N GLN A 15 -51.90 -26.04 -24.44
CA GLN A 15 -50.99 -25.78 -25.53
C GLN A 15 -49.93 -24.73 -25.15
N GLY A 16 -49.97 -24.19 -23.92
CA GLY A 16 -49.03 -23.19 -23.43
C GLY A 16 -49.31 -21.78 -23.95
N ARG A 17 -50.53 -21.50 -24.41
CA ARG A 17 -50.99 -20.16 -24.84
C ARG A 17 -51.73 -19.48 -23.69
N LEU A 18 -51.68 -18.15 -23.65
CA LEU A 18 -52.27 -17.36 -22.58
C LEU A 18 -53.80 -17.36 -22.64
N LEU A 19 -54.43 -17.61 -21.50
CA LEU A 19 -55.88 -17.45 -21.33
C LEU A 19 -56.26 -15.98 -21.13
N THR A 20 -57.41 -15.61 -21.67
CA THR A 20 -57.94 -14.24 -21.63
C THR A 20 -59.39 -14.20 -21.19
N LEU A 21 -59.87 -13.03 -20.76
CA LEU A 21 -61.28 -12.79 -20.51
C LEU A 21 -61.97 -12.37 -21.82
N ASN A 22 -63.07 -13.04 -22.15
CA ASN A 22 -63.99 -12.62 -23.20
C ASN A 22 -64.88 -11.44 -22.73
N ASP A 23 -65.76 -10.95 -23.60
CA ASP A 23 -66.65 -9.81 -23.32
C ASP A 23 -67.65 -10.07 -22.18
N VAL A 24 -67.93 -11.34 -21.86
CA VAL A 24 -68.84 -11.78 -20.79
C VAL A 24 -68.06 -12.12 -19.50
N GLN A 25 -66.75 -11.84 -19.45
CA GLN A 25 -65.83 -12.15 -18.35
C GLN A 25 -65.60 -13.64 -18.07
N ASP A 26 -65.88 -14.50 -19.04
CA ASP A 26 -65.45 -15.91 -18.97
C ASP A 26 -63.98 -16.03 -19.37
N ILE A 27 -63.28 -16.98 -18.75
CA ILE A 27 -61.89 -17.31 -19.08
C ILE A 27 -61.92 -18.17 -20.33
N VAL A 28 -61.32 -17.68 -21.41
CA VAL A 28 -61.27 -18.37 -22.69
C VAL A 28 -59.84 -18.48 -23.22
N ASP A 29 -59.60 -19.49 -24.05
CA ASP A 29 -58.40 -19.56 -24.88
C ASP A 29 -58.58 -18.79 -26.20
N GLN A 30 -57.66 -19.00 -27.15
CA GLN A 30 -57.72 -18.35 -28.47
C GLN A 30 -58.79 -18.91 -29.40
N ASP A 31 -59.37 -20.06 -29.04
CA ASP A 31 -60.38 -20.79 -29.80
C ASP A 31 -61.78 -20.62 -29.17
N ASP A 32 -61.93 -19.67 -28.22
CA ASP A 32 -63.13 -19.36 -27.43
C ASP A 32 -63.64 -20.51 -26.53
N GLU A 33 -62.80 -21.50 -26.20
CA GLU A 33 -63.18 -22.54 -25.22
C GLU A 33 -63.17 -21.98 -23.79
N ILE A 34 -64.21 -22.27 -23.01
CA ILE A 34 -64.40 -21.72 -21.66
C ILE A 34 -63.73 -22.61 -20.59
N TYR A 35 -62.95 -21.97 -19.72
CA TYR A 35 -62.24 -22.59 -18.61
C TYR A 35 -62.80 -22.13 -17.25
N GLN A 36 -62.89 -23.06 -16.30
CA GLN A 36 -63.27 -22.78 -14.92
C GLN A 36 -62.04 -22.59 -14.03
N ARG A 37 -62.20 -22.04 -12.83
CA ARG A 37 -61.13 -21.95 -11.82
C ARG A 37 -61.33 -22.96 -10.69
N ASP A 38 -60.24 -23.54 -10.22
CA ASP A 38 -60.23 -24.28 -8.96
C ASP A 38 -60.13 -23.34 -7.73
N ALA A 39 -60.03 -23.92 -6.53
CA ALA A 39 -59.88 -23.17 -5.28
C ALA A 39 -58.59 -22.32 -5.21
N ASN A 40 -57.58 -22.63 -6.01
CA ASN A 40 -56.31 -21.92 -6.08
C ASN A 40 -56.28 -20.88 -7.22
N GLY A 41 -57.37 -20.79 -7.98
CA GLY A 41 -57.47 -19.88 -9.12
C GLY A 41 -56.76 -20.37 -10.37
N GLU A 42 -56.41 -21.66 -10.43
CA GLU A 42 -55.79 -22.31 -11.59
C GLU A 42 -56.86 -22.86 -12.56
N PRO A 43 -56.58 -22.91 -13.88
CA PRO A 43 -57.58 -23.21 -14.88
C PRO A 43 -57.90 -24.72 -14.93
N VAL A 44 -59.18 -25.02 -15.03
CA VAL A 44 -59.77 -26.36 -15.08
C VAL A 44 -60.65 -26.47 -16.33
N ASP A 45 -60.54 -27.58 -17.04
CA ASP A 45 -61.43 -27.91 -18.16
C ASP A 45 -62.20 -29.22 -17.91
N GLY A 46 -62.94 -29.70 -18.92
CA GLY A 46 -63.71 -30.94 -18.85
C GLY A 46 -62.90 -32.21 -18.55
N GLN A 47 -61.56 -32.15 -18.56
CA GLN A 47 -60.64 -33.24 -18.22
C GLN A 47 -59.89 -33.01 -16.89
N GLY A 48 -60.12 -31.88 -16.19
CA GLY A 48 -59.54 -31.58 -14.89
C GLY A 48 -58.55 -30.42 -14.90
N LEU A 49 -57.68 -30.37 -13.89
CA LEU A 49 -56.73 -29.27 -13.68
C LEU A 49 -55.68 -29.23 -14.80
N ILE A 50 -55.43 -28.03 -15.33
CA ILE A 50 -54.44 -27.81 -16.39
C ILE A 50 -53.09 -27.48 -15.77
N ALA A 51 -52.08 -28.29 -16.06
CA ALA A 51 -50.72 -28.07 -15.62
C ALA A 51 -50.17 -26.75 -16.18
N GLN A 52 -49.83 -25.82 -15.30
CA GLN A 52 -49.26 -24.54 -15.69
C GLN A 52 -47.75 -24.64 -15.95
N PRO A 53 -47.20 -23.77 -16.82
CA PRO A 53 -45.75 -23.65 -16.99
C PRO A 53 -45.02 -23.32 -15.68
N PRO A 54 -43.72 -23.66 -15.56
CA PRO A 54 -42.91 -23.28 -14.42
C PRO A 54 -42.98 -21.78 -14.12
N ILE A 55 -42.86 -21.41 -12.84
CA ILE A 55 -43.01 -20.03 -12.35
C ILE A 55 -42.14 -19.01 -13.11
N GLY A 56 -40.91 -19.39 -13.50
CA GLY A 56 -40.02 -18.52 -14.27
C GLY A 56 -40.59 -18.10 -15.63
N ILE A 57 -41.28 -19.00 -16.33
CA ILE A 57 -41.93 -18.71 -17.61
C ILE A 57 -43.15 -17.80 -17.41
N ARG A 58 -43.92 -18.04 -16.34
CA ARG A 58 -45.08 -17.22 -15.98
C ARG A 58 -44.67 -15.78 -15.60
N ILE A 59 -43.56 -15.61 -14.88
CA ILE A 59 -42.98 -14.30 -14.53
C ILE A 59 -42.49 -13.57 -15.77
N GLN A 60 -41.78 -14.25 -16.68
CA GLN A 60 -41.33 -13.65 -17.95
C GLN A 60 -42.53 -13.15 -18.79
N ALA A 61 -43.59 -13.97 -18.90
CA ALA A 61 -44.81 -13.57 -19.59
C ALA A 61 -45.48 -12.34 -18.94
N LEU A 62 -45.54 -12.29 -17.60
CA LEU A 62 -46.06 -11.14 -16.88
C LEU A 62 -45.25 -9.87 -17.13
N LEU A 63 -43.91 -9.96 -17.15
CA LEU A 63 -43.03 -8.83 -17.41
C LEU A 63 -43.23 -8.25 -18.83
N VAL A 64 -43.45 -9.13 -19.81
CA VAL A 64 -43.77 -8.73 -21.19
C VAL A 64 -45.12 -8.01 -21.25
N MET A 65 -46.13 -8.47 -20.53
CA MET A 65 -47.46 -7.83 -20.49
C MET A 65 -47.44 -6.46 -19.82
N VAL A 66 -46.73 -6.31 -18.70
CA VAL A 66 -46.59 -5.02 -18.00
C VAL A 66 -45.91 -3.99 -18.90
N ASN A 67 -44.89 -4.42 -19.66
CA ASN A 67 -44.22 -3.54 -20.62
C ASN A 67 -45.12 -3.14 -21.81
N GLN A 68 -46.04 -4.01 -22.23
CA GLN A 68 -47.01 -3.70 -23.30
C GLN A 68 -48.12 -2.74 -22.84
N ASN A 69 -48.60 -2.86 -21.59
CA ASN A 69 -49.62 -1.96 -21.04
C ASN A 69 -49.11 -0.53 -20.80
N ASN A 70 -47.81 -0.36 -20.50
CA ASN A 70 -47.21 0.98 -20.34
C ASN A 70 -47.17 1.79 -21.65
N ASN A 71 -47.40 1.18 -22.81
CA ASN A 71 -47.48 1.88 -24.09
C ASN A 71 -48.91 2.35 -24.45
N ASN A 72 -49.95 2.04 -23.66
CA ASN A 72 -51.34 2.23 -24.10
C ASN A 72 -52.30 2.92 -23.09
N GLN A 73 -51.80 3.57 -22.03
CA GLN A 73 -52.65 4.43 -21.17
C GLN A 73 -52.35 5.92 -21.37
N GLY A 74 -53.32 6.63 -21.95
CA GLY A 74 -53.35 8.08 -22.08
C GLY A 74 -53.83 8.77 -20.79
N VAL A 75 -53.00 9.71 -20.34
CA VAL A 75 -53.23 11.02 -19.67
C VAL A 75 -54.62 11.33 -19.07
N GLN A 76 -54.64 11.62 -17.75
CA GLN A 76 -55.21 12.79 -17.04
C GLN A 76 -55.00 12.55 -15.52
N ASP A 77 -54.55 13.44 -14.62
CA ASP A 77 -54.36 14.89 -14.62
C ASP A 77 -53.37 15.27 -13.49
N ASN A 78 -52.66 16.40 -13.65
CA ASN A 78 -51.97 17.19 -12.62
C ASN A 78 -50.76 16.63 -11.83
N GLN A 79 -49.59 16.50 -12.48
CA GLN A 79 -48.28 16.83 -11.88
C GLN A 79 -47.39 17.46 -12.95
N GLN A 80 -46.53 18.40 -12.54
CA GLN A 80 -45.61 19.21 -13.34
C GLN A 80 -44.95 18.41 -14.49
N PRO A 81 -44.65 19.03 -15.65
CA PRO A 81 -44.21 18.30 -16.83
C PRO A 81 -42.89 17.57 -16.56
N ILE A 82 -43.00 16.28 -16.24
CA ILE A 82 -41.88 15.34 -16.31
C ILE A 82 -41.62 15.17 -17.80
N GLN A 83 -40.53 15.76 -18.28
CA GLN A 83 -40.07 15.52 -19.65
C GLN A 83 -39.79 14.02 -19.78
N VAL A 84 -40.66 13.31 -20.50
CA VAL A 84 -40.36 11.98 -21.02
C VAL A 84 -39.01 12.10 -21.73
N PRO A 85 -38.00 11.27 -21.43
CA PRO A 85 -36.76 11.28 -22.21
C PRO A 85 -37.17 11.10 -23.66
N ARG A 86 -36.97 12.13 -24.51
CA ARG A 86 -37.20 12.01 -25.95
C ARG A 86 -36.42 10.78 -26.38
N GLN A 87 -37.12 9.73 -26.83
CA GLN A 87 -36.43 8.65 -27.52
C GLN A 87 -35.68 9.29 -28.69
N PRO A 88 -34.38 9.05 -28.80
CA PRO A 88 -33.60 9.62 -29.88
C PRO A 88 -34.26 9.21 -31.20
N PRO A 89 -34.48 10.14 -32.16
CA PRO A 89 -35.03 9.79 -33.46
C PRO A 89 -34.24 8.62 -34.07
N ALA A 90 -34.87 7.78 -34.90
CA ALA A 90 -34.16 6.68 -35.56
C ALA A 90 -32.90 7.21 -36.28
N GLY A 91 -31.71 6.70 -35.92
CA GLY A 91 -30.42 7.18 -36.42
C GLY A 91 -29.81 8.36 -35.64
N PHE A 92 -30.42 8.82 -34.54
CA PHE A 92 -29.82 9.83 -33.67
C PHE A 92 -28.81 9.19 -32.72
N GLY A 93 -27.54 9.52 -32.93
CA GLY A 93 -26.46 9.32 -31.99
C GLY A 93 -25.81 10.65 -31.67
N ARG A 94 -25.37 10.85 -30.42
CA ARG A 94 -24.54 12.02 -30.06
C ARG A 94 -23.22 12.08 -30.85
N THR A 95 -22.80 10.93 -31.35
CA THR A 95 -21.70 10.78 -32.31
C THR A 95 -22.16 9.83 -33.43
N PRO A 96 -21.63 9.97 -34.65
CA PRO A 96 -21.98 9.09 -35.77
C PRO A 96 -21.80 7.60 -35.44
N ALA A 97 -20.76 7.26 -34.67
CA ALA A 97 -20.50 5.88 -34.28
C ALA A 97 -21.56 5.32 -33.32
N ARG A 98 -22.17 6.16 -32.47
CA ARG A 98 -23.24 5.75 -31.53
C ARG A 98 -24.60 5.59 -32.20
N ALA A 99 -24.81 6.18 -33.38
CA ALA A 99 -26.03 5.98 -34.16
C ALA A 99 -26.14 4.56 -34.76
N ASN A 100 -25.00 3.96 -35.12
CA ASN A 100 -24.90 2.62 -35.72
C ASN A 100 -24.05 1.65 -34.87
N GLY A 101 -24.00 1.86 -33.54
CA GLY A 101 -23.02 1.25 -32.64
C GLY A 101 -23.06 -0.29 -32.52
N GLN A 102 -24.13 -0.95 -32.97
CA GLN A 102 -24.28 -2.40 -32.86
C GLN A 102 -23.97 -3.16 -34.16
N ALA A 103 -23.89 -2.47 -35.30
CA ALA A 103 -23.61 -3.12 -36.57
C ALA A 103 -22.11 -3.41 -36.72
N VAL A 104 -21.79 -4.62 -37.20
CA VAL A 104 -20.42 -5.01 -37.59
C VAL A 104 -19.96 -4.10 -38.73
N ILE A 105 -18.77 -3.54 -38.59
CA ILE A 105 -18.17 -2.64 -39.57
C ILE A 105 -17.64 -3.48 -40.73
N ASN A 106 -18.02 -3.11 -41.96
CA ASN A 106 -17.47 -3.73 -43.16
C ASN A 106 -16.15 -3.04 -43.56
N TYR A 107 -15.00 -3.66 -43.24
CA TYR A 107 -13.69 -3.11 -43.57
C TYR A 107 -13.27 -3.26 -45.05
N ASN A 108 -14.08 -3.90 -45.89
CA ASN A 108 -13.87 -3.89 -47.35
C ASN A 108 -14.39 -2.60 -48.00
N THR A 109 -15.14 -1.77 -47.28
CA THR A 109 -15.60 -0.47 -47.78
C THR A 109 -14.67 0.65 -47.35
N ARG A 110 -14.68 1.75 -48.11
CA ARG A 110 -13.89 2.95 -47.77
C ARG A 110 -14.33 3.54 -46.43
N GLU A 111 -15.62 3.48 -46.13
CA GLU A 111 -16.19 3.95 -44.88
C GLU A 111 -15.66 3.14 -43.70
N GLY A 112 -15.65 1.81 -43.79
CA GLY A 112 -15.12 0.94 -42.73
C GLY A 112 -13.62 1.14 -42.52
N GLN A 113 -12.83 1.25 -43.59
CA GLN A 113 -11.40 1.53 -43.51
C GLN A 113 -11.12 2.89 -42.87
N ASN A 114 -11.93 3.91 -43.18
CA ASN A 114 -11.84 5.23 -42.55
C ASN A 114 -12.16 5.16 -41.05
N ILE A 115 -13.21 4.44 -40.66
CA ILE A 115 -13.57 4.25 -39.25
C ILE A 115 -12.42 3.57 -38.51
N TYR A 116 -11.88 2.47 -39.05
CA TYR A 116 -10.75 1.77 -38.43
C TYR A 116 -9.55 2.71 -38.23
N ARG A 117 -9.16 3.45 -39.27
CA ARG A 117 -8.04 4.38 -39.23
C ARG A 117 -8.22 5.51 -38.22
N GLU A 118 -9.42 6.07 -38.12
CA GLU A 118 -9.69 7.14 -37.13
C GLU A 118 -9.69 6.57 -35.72
N ASN A 119 -10.30 5.39 -35.53
CA ASN A 119 -10.41 4.76 -34.21
C ASN A 119 -9.05 4.25 -33.70
N SER A 120 -8.16 3.77 -34.59
CA SER A 120 -6.82 3.27 -34.24
C SER A 120 -5.74 4.34 -34.13
N ARG A 121 -6.05 5.61 -34.43
CA ARG A 121 -5.08 6.71 -34.30
C ARG A 121 -4.65 6.90 -32.85
N SER A 122 -3.40 7.30 -32.63
CA SER A 122 -2.91 7.72 -31.31
C SER A 122 -3.85 8.71 -30.61
N LEU A 123 -3.91 8.63 -29.28
CA LEU A 123 -4.58 9.60 -28.39
C LEU A 123 -3.77 10.89 -28.25
N TYR A 124 -2.50 10.87 -28.68
CA TYR A 124 -1.59 12.01 -28.64
C TYR A 124 -1.41 12.57 -30.05
N CYS A 125 -1.17 13.87 -30.10
CA CYS A 125 -0.74 14.54 -31.33
C CYS A 125 0.79 14.50 -31.42
N ASP A 126 1.35 14.71 -32.61
CA ASP A 126 2.80 14.60 -32.85
C ASP A 126 3.64 15.59 -32.01
N SER A 127 3.01 16.64 -31.46
CA SER A 127 3.65 17.62 -30.57
C SER A 127 3.62 17.23 -29.08
N GLU A 128 2.86 16.21 -28.70
CA GLU A 128 2.76 15.71 -27.33
C GLU A 128 3.49 14.36 -27.22
N GLY A 129 4.18 14.14 -26.10
CA GLY A 129 4.77 12.83 -25.82
C GLY A 129 3.69 11.77 -25.56
N CYS A 130 3.88 10.57 -26.10
CA CYS A 130 3.05 9.41 -25.81
C CYS A 130 3.06 9.05 -24.31
N PHE A 131 2.08 8.27 -23.87
CA PHE A 131 1.99 7.83 -22.48
C PHE A 131 3.15 6.91 -22.12
N ASP A 132 3.82 7.22 -21.02
CA ASP A 132 5.06 6.60 -20.54
C ASP A 132 4.83 5.66 -19.35
N LEU A 133 3.57 5.28 -19.08
CA LEU A 133 3.14 4.52 -17.90
C LEU A 133 3.27 5.27 -16.57
N THR A 134 3.67 6.54 -16.56
CA THR A 134 3.77 7.31 -15.32
C THR A 134 2.41 7.49 -14.64
N ASN A 135 2.32 7.07 -13.37
CA ASN A 135 1.09 7.12 -12.57
C ASN A 135 0.42 8.50 -12.57
N GLY A 136 1.21 9.57 -12.38
CA GLY A 136 0.70 10.94 -12.33
C GLY A 136 0.02 11.41 -13.61
N LYS A 137 0.28 10.75 -14.75
CA LYS A 137 -0.35 11.03 -16.05
C LYS A 137 -1.48 10.05 -16.38
N LEU A 138 -1.69 8.99 -15.58
CA LEU A 138 -2.66 7.92 -15.85
C LEU A 138 -4.09 8.45 -15.99
N ASN A 139 -4.55 9.29 -15.07
CA ASN A 139 -5.90 9.87 -15.14
C ASN A 139 -6.11 10.73 -16.39
N GLY A 140 -5.08 11.45 -16.83
CA GLY A 140 -5.11 12.22 -18.08
C GLY A 140 -5.18 11.32 -19.31
N PHE A 141 -4.40 10.24 -19.33
CA PHE A 141 -4.46 9.20 -20.36
C PHE A 141 -5.85 8.54 -20.44
N LEU A 142 -6.39 8.12 -19.29
CA LEU A 142 -7.72 7.51 -19.19
C LEU A 142 -8.83 8.46 -19.64
N GLY A 143 -8.75 9.76 -19.32
CA GLY A 143 -9.69 10.76 -19.81
C GLY A 143 -9.65 10.95 -21.33
N LYS A 144 -8.45 10.93 -21.95
CA LYS A 144 -8.31 10.96 -23.41
C LYS A 144 -8.90 9.70 -24.06
N LEU A 145 -8.63 8.53 -23.46
CA LEU A 145 -9.18 7.26 -23.92
C LEU A 145 -10.71 7.23 -23.82
N GLU A 146 -11.28 7.76 -22.73
CA GLU A 146 -12.73 7.89 -22.56
C GLU A 146 -13.36 8.75 -23.67
N HIS A 147 -12.72 9.87 -24.00
CA HIS A 147 -13.17 10.71 -25.12
C HIS A 147 -13.12 9.95 -26.44
N ARG A 148 -12.03 9.23 -26.74
CA ARG A 148 -11.94 8.41 -27.97
C ARG A 148 -12.99 7.30 -27.98
N ALA A 149 -13.18 6.58 -26.88
CA ALA A 149 -14.20 5.54 -26.75
C ALA A 149 -15.60 6.09 -27.04
N ALA A 150 -15.93 7.29 -26.54
CA ALA A 150 -17.21 7.95 -26.82
C ALA A 150 -17.38 8.34 -28.30
N GLN A 151 -16.31 8.78 -28.96
CA GLN A 151 -16.32 9.11 -30.40
C GLN A 151 -16.43 7.85 -31.28
N ALA A 152 -15.68 6.81 -30.95
CA ALA A 152 -15.65 5.53 -31.64
C ALA A 152 -16.88 4.64 -31.35
N GLY A 153 -17.61 4.96 -30.28
CA GLY A 153 -18.80 4.21 -29.85
C GLY A 153 -18.47 2.88 -29.16
N TRP A 154 -17.29 2.73 -28.58
CA TRP A 154 -16.88 1.50 -27.89
C TRP A 154 -17.70 1.28 -26.61
N THR A 155 -18.38 0.14 -26.51
CA THR A 155 -19.17 -0.26 -25.33
C THR A 155 -18.54 -1.42 -24.57
N ILE A 156 -17.37 -1.89 -25.01
CA ILE A 156 -16.67 -3.05 -24.47
C ILE A 156 -16.09 -2.82 -23.06
N MET A 157 -15.95 -1.56 -22.65
CA MET A 157 -15.35 -1.14 -21.37
C MET A 157 -16.21 -1.42 -20.14
N ASP A 158 -17.49 -1.77 -20.32
CA ASP A 158 -18.38 -2.13 -19.21
C ASP A 158 -18.25 -3.62 -18.88
N ILE A 159 -17.65 -3.89 -17.72
CA ILE A 159 -17.29 -5.21 -17.22
C ILE A 159 -18.26 -5.61 -16.12
N VAL A 160 -18.76 -6.85 -16.17
CA VAL A 160 -19.59 -7.41 -15.09
C VAL A 160 -18.67 -7.74 -13.91
N ILE A 161 -18.94 -7.13 -12.75
CA ILE A 161 -18.17 -7.39 -11.52
C ILE A 161 -18.81 -8.47 -10.64
N ASP A 162 -20.13 -8.61 -10.73
CA ASP A 162 -20.89 -9.61 -9.99
C ASP A 162 -21.90 -10.29 -10.93
N ASN A 163 -21.66 -11.57 -11.20
CA ASN A 163 -22.49 -12.38 -12.08
C ASN A 163 -23.87 -12.71 -11.47
N ALA A 164 -24.00 -12.70 -10.14
CA ALA A 164 -25.26 -13.01 -9.47
C ALA A 164 -26.23 -11.83 -9.55
N THR A 165 -25.72 -10.61 -9.42
CA THR A 165 -26.53 -9.37 -9.47
C THR A 165 -26.52 -8.69 -10.83
N GLY A 166 -25.59 -9.05 -11.72
CA GLY A 166 -25.42 -8.43 -13.04
C GLY A 166 -24.83 -7.01 -12.98
N VAL A 167 -24.23 -6.61 -11.84
CA VAL A 167 -23.65 -5.28 -11.69
C VAL A 167 -22.47 -5.12 -12.63
N THR A 168 -22.49 -4.02 -13.40
CA THR A 168 -21.43 -3.65 -14.34
C THR A 168 -20.69 -2.40 -13.87
N ARG A 169 -19.39 -2.37 -14.15
CA ARG A 169 -18.51 -1.22 -13.90
C ARG A 169 -17.66 -0.94 -15.12
N ASN A 170 -17.43 0.33 -15.38
CA ASN A 170 -16.59 0.76 -16.47
C ASN A 170 -15.10 0.69 -16.09
N LEU A 171 -14.30 0.01 -16.90
CA LEU A 171 -12.86 -0.20 -16.66
C LEU A 171 -12.07 1.10 -16.54
N ILE A 172 -12.44 2.16 -17.24
CA ILE A 172 -11.71 3.43 -17.18
C ILE A 172 -11.93 4.15 -15.84
N ARG A 173 -13.15 4.06 -15.29
CA ARG A 173 -13.55 4.82 -14.10
C ARG A 173 -13.36 4.08 -12.79
N TYR A 174 -13.49 2.76 -12.81
CA TYR A 174 -13.48 1.90 -11.62
C TYR A 174 -12.41 0.81 -11.72
N TYR A 175 -11.25 1.12 -12.33
CA TYR A 175 -10.20 0.14 -12.58
C TYR A 175 -9.65 -0.55 -11.33
N GLY A 176 -9.78 0.08 -10.15
CA GLY A 176 -9.38 -0.50 -8.86
C GLY A 176 -10.36 -1.55 -8.31
N GLU A 177 -11.61 -1.56 -8.77
CA GLU A 177 -12.62 -2.56 -8.37
C GLU A 177 -12.68 -3.76 -9.33
N ILE A 178 -12.04 -3.65 -10.51
CA ILE A 178 -12.17 -4.64 -11.60
C ILE A 178 -10.93 -5.53 -11.65
N ASN A 179 -11.14 -6.83 -11.50
CA ASN A 179 -10.08 -7.85 -11.54
C ASN A 179 -9.70 -8.23 -12.97
N ALA A 180 -8.45 -8.68 -13.16
CA ALA A 180 -7.98 -9.14 -14.46
C ALA A 180 -8.82 -10.30 -15.03
N ASP A 181 -9.23 -11.24 -14.18
CA ASP A 181 -10.09 -12.37 -14.59
C ASP A 181 -11.47 -11.91 -15.06
N GLN A 182 -12.04 -10.84 -14.51
CA GLN A 182 -13.32 -10.31 -14.97
C GLN A 182 -13.20 -9.70 -16.37
N VAL A 183 -12.10 -8.99 -16.65
CA VAL A 183 -11.80 -8.47 -17.98
C VAL A 183 -11.56 -9.62 -18.96
N TRP A 184 -10.83 -10.65 -18.53
CA TRP A 184 -10.58 -11.84 -19.34
C TRP A 184 -11.86 -12.58 -19.70
N ASN A 185 -12.75 -12.80 -18.74
CA ASN A 185 -14.05 -13.42 -18.97
C ASN A 185 -14.89 -12.59 -19.95
N LYS A 186 -14.85 -11.25 -19.84
CA LYS A 186 -15.52 -10.35 -20.80
C LYS A 186 -14.98 -10.55 -22.22
N VAL A 187 -13.67 -10.55 -22.40
CA VAL A 187 -13.03 -10.73 -23.72
C VAL A 187 -13.40 -12.08 -24.33
N HIS A 188 -13.38 -13.13 -23.50
CA HIS A 188 -13.75 -14.47 -23.93
C HIS A 188 -15.21 -14.57 -24.43
N THR A 189 -16.11 -13.68 -24.03
CA THR A 189 -17.51 -13.68 -24.53
C THR A 189 -17.65 -13.35 -26.01
N TYR A 190 -16.67 -12.65 -26.60
CA TYR A 190 -16.72 -12.20 -28.00
C TYR A 190 -15.53 -12.65 -28.84
N ASP A 191 -14.52 -13.31 -28.27
CA ASP A 191 -13.39 -13.89 -29.00
C ASP A 191 -13.90 -14.89 -30.08
N GLN A 192 -13.47 -14.71 -31.34
CA GLN A 192 -13.89 -15.49 -32.52
C GLN A 192 -15.39 -15.49 -32.82
N THR A 193 -16.13 -14.48 -32.36
CA THR A 193 -17.57 -14.37 -32.63
C THR A 193 -17.90 -13.54 -33.86
N PHE A 194 -16.90 -12.89 -34.47
CA PHE A 194 -17.03 -11.96 -35.59
C PHE A 194 -18.02 -10.82 -35.30
N THR A 195 -18.06 -10.39 -34.03
CA THR A 195 -19.00 -9.36 -33.56
C THR A 195 -18.38 -7.97 -33.61
N ARG A 196 -19.24 -6.95 -33.46
CA ARG A 196 -18.79 -5.57 -33.32
C ARG A 196 -17.88 -5.36 -32.11
N ALA A 197 -18.10 -6.12 -31.02
CA ALA A 197 -17.27 -6.05 -29.82
C ALA A 197 -15.82 -6.50 -30.09
N GLU A 198 -15.63 -7.58 -30.85
CA GLU A 198 -14.31 -8.05 -31.28
C GLU A 198 -13.58 -7.01 -32.14
N GLN A 199 -14.31 -6.35 -33.06
CA GLN A 199 -13.76 -5.25 -33.85
C GLN A 199 -13.38 -4.03 -33.01
N ASP A 200 -14.22 -3.65 -32.05
CA ASP A 200 -13.95 -2.55 -31.13
C ASP A 200 -12.74 -2.85 -30.26
N ASP A 201 -12.56 -4.10 -29.82
CA ASP A 201 -11.41 -4.54 -29.03
C ASP A 201 -10.09 -4.48 -29.84
N ALA A 202 -10.12 -4.92 -31.09
CA ALA A 202 -8.96 -4.81 -31.99
C ALA A 202 -8.62 -3.35 -32.32
N GLN A 203 -9.62 -2.49 -32.52
CA GLN A 203 -9.42 -1.04 -32.71
C GLN A 203 -8.84 -0.40 -31.45
N LEU A 204 -9.32 -0.78 -30.27
CA LEU A 204 -8.82 -0.33 -28.99
C LEU A 204 -7.34 -0.73 -28.82
N PHE A 205 -6.98 -1.98 -29.10
CA PHE A 205 -5.58 -2.42 -29.03
C PHE A 205 -4.67 -1.57 -29.93
N ALA A 206 -5.06 -1.39 -31.20
CA ALA A 206 -4.32 -0.59 -32.16
C ALA A 206 -4.19 0.89 -31.73
N CYS A 207 -5.25 1.44 -31.12
CA CYS A 207 -5.21 2.78 -30.56
C CYS A 207 -4.24 2.89 -29.37
N LEU A 208 -4.30 1.92 -28.45
CA LEU A 208 -3.45 1.90 -27.25
C LEU A 208 -1.98 1.78 -27.60
N ILE A 209 -1.59 0.84 -28.47
CA ILE A 209 -0.19 0.64 -28.86
C ILE A 209 0.37 1.90 -29.55
N ALA A 210 -0.42 2.60 -30.37
CA ALA A 210 -0.03 3.87 -30.98
C ALA A 210 0.04 5.04 -29.99
N SER A 211 -0.51 4.89 -28.77
CA SER A 211 -0.64 5.97 -27.77
C SER A 211 0.38 5.89 -26.63
N ILE A 212 1.17 4.83 -26.57
CA ILE A 212 2.18 4.62 -25.54
C ILE A 212 3.58 4.74 -26.14
N SER A 213 4.56 5.14 -25.32
CA SER A 213 5.95 5.30 -25.75
C SER A 213 6.60 3.95 -26.09
N ASP A 214 7.61 3.96 -26.96
CA ASP A 214 8.35 2.74 -27.33
C ASP A 214 8.97 2.04 -26.11
N ALA A 215 9.44 2.82 -25.13
CA ALA A 215 9.96 2.28 -23.88
C ALA A 215 8.87 1.53 -23.09
N ALA A 216 7.67 2.11 -22.99
CA ALA A 216 6.53 1.46 -22.35
C ALA A 216 6.10 0.19 -23.11
N GLN A 217 6.09 0.22 -24.46
CA GLN A 217 5.79 -0.95 -25.28
C GLN A 217 6.73 -2.10 -25.00
N ASN A 218 8.04 -1.83 -24.93
CA ASN A 218 9.04 -2.85 -24.64
C ASN A 218 8.83 -3.50 -23.26
N THR A 219 8.47 -2.70 -22.25
CA THR A 219 8.15 -3.22 -20.91
C THR A 219 6.91 -4.11 -20.93
N LEU A 220 5.84 -3.68 -21.61
CA LEU A 220 4.59 -4.43 -21.70
C LEU A 220 4.71 -5.70 -22.55
N ALA A 221 5.55 -5.67 -23.60
CA ALA A 221 5.81 -6.82 -24.47
C ALA A 221 6.42 -8.02 -23.70
N LEU A 222 7.11 -7.77 -22.58
CA LEU A 222 7.59 -8.85 -21.69
C LEU A 222 6.44 -9.64 -21.04
N LYS A 223 5.23 -9.08 -21.02
CA LYS A 223 4.03 -9.63 -20.40
C LYS A 223 2.97 -9.98 -21.46
N GLU A 224 3.40 -10.38 -22.66
CA GLU A 224 2.54 -10.68 -23.81
C GLU A 224 1.34 -11.58 -23.47
N THR A 225 1.59 -12.64 -22.69
CA THR A 225 0.57 -13.60 -22.25
C THR A 225 -0.57 -12.98 -21.44
N SER A 226 -0.35 -11.79 -20.85
CA SER A 226 -1.35 -11.08 -20.06
C SER A 226 -2.37 -10.34 -20.91
N TYR A 227 -2.08 -10.11 -22.20
CA TYR A 227 -2.98 -9.41 -23.12
C TYR A 227 -3.31 -10.16 -24.42
N THR A 228 -2.88 -11.41 -24.54
CA THR A 228 -3.33 -12.32 -25.59
C THR A 228 -4.59 -13.07 -25.18
N THR A 229 -5.51 -13.26 -26.12
CA THR A 229 -6.69 -14.11 -25.98
C THR A 229 -6.29 -15.60 -25.99
N VAL A 230 -7.27 -16.49 -25.75
CA VAL A 230 -7.06 -17.95 -25.86
C VAL A 230 -6.62 -18.36 -27.27
N THR A 231 -7.02 -17.56 -28.25
CA THR A 231 -6.81 -17.78 -29.67
C THR A 231 -5.47 -17.22 -30.16
N GLY A 232 -4.74 -16.53 -29.28
CA GLY A 232 -3.44 -15.94 -29.56
C GLY A 232 -3.51 -14.53 -30.15
N GLU A 233 -4.70 -13.98 -30.32
CA GLU A 233 -4.90 -12.60 -30.80
C GLU A 233 -4.67 -11.60 -29.66
N HIS A 234 -4.25 -10.38 -29.99
CA HIS A 234 -4.05 -9.34 -28.99
C HIS A 234 -5.38 -8.63 -28.65
N SER A 235 -5.68 -8.49 -27.36
CA SER A 235 -6.88 -7.83 -26.87
C SER A 235 -6.62 -6.44 -26.33
N GLY A 236 -7.44 -5.47 -26.75
CA GLY A 236 -7.36 -4.09 -26.30
C GLY A 236 -7.75 -3.91 -24.83
N LEU A 237 -8.81 -4.60 -24.38
CA LEU A 237 -9.25 -4.56 -22.98
C LEU A 237 -8.21 -5.14 -22.02
N LEU A 238 -7.63 -6.29 -22.36
CA LEU A 238 -6.58 -6.89 -21.54
C LEU A 238 -5.34 -6.00 -21.51
N TYR A 239 -4.97 -5.43 -22.67
CA TYR A 239 -3.84 -4.51 -22.75
C TYR A 239 -4.05 -3.25 -21.92
N LEU A 240 -5.27 -2.68 -21.94
CA LEU A 240 -5.64 -1.56 -21.07
C LEU A 240 -5.51 -1.92 -19.59
N LYS A 241 -6.00 -3.10 -19.18
CA LYS A 241 -5.87 -3.57 -17.79
C LYS A 241 -4.41 -3.71 -17.39
N LEU A 242 -3.54 -4.19 -18.28
CA LEU A 242 -2.11 -4.29 -18.06
C LEU A 242 -1.47 -2.89 -17.93
N ILE A 243 -1.75 -1.96 -18.85
CA ILE A 243 -1.26 -0.57 -18.80
C ILE A 243 -1.61 0.09 -17.45
N ILE A 244 -2.85 -0.07 -16.99
CA ILE A 244 -3.29 0.49 -15.71
C ILE A 244 -2.51 -0.16 -14.57
N THR A 245 -2.37 -1.48 -14.58
CA THR A 245 -1.64 -2.22 -13.55
C THR A 245 -0.19 -1.72 -13.45
N GLU A 246 0.55 -1.72 -14.56
CA GLU A 246 1.94 -1.24 -14.58
C GLU A 246 2.07 0.21 -14.12
N SER A 247 1.16 1.08 -14.57
CA SER A 247 1.17 2.49 -14.16
C SER A 247 0.90 2.68 -12.67
N THR A 248 0.11 1.80 -12.06
CA THR A 248 -0.12 1.82 -10.60
C THR A 248 1.00 1.15 -9.80
N LEU A 249 1.80 0.27 -10.42
CA LEU A 249 2.97 -0.34 -9.78
C LEU A 249 4.14 0.65 -9.65
N GLU A 250 4.35 1.56 -10.61
CA GLU A 250 5.40 2.61 -10.50
C GLU A 250 5.25 3.49 -9.25
N THR A 251 4.02 3.70 -8.77
CA THR A 251 3.75 4.40 -7.50
C THR A 251 4.31 3.67 -6.29
N LYS A 252 4.39 2.33 -6.31
CA LYS A 252 4.97 1.54 -5.19
C LYS A 252 6.49 1.62 -5.17
N SER A 253 7.14 1.76 -6.34
CA SER A 253 8.60 1.91 -6.45
C SER A 253 9.07 3.35 -6.22
N THR A 254 8.33 4.36 -6.68
CA THR A 254 8.73 5.78 -6.54
C THR A 254 8.50 6.34 -5.14
N ILE A 255 7.59 5.75 -4.33
CA ILE A 255 7.54 6.06 -2.88
C ILE A 255 8.87 5.71 -2.20
N ASN A 256 9.56 4.65 -2.64
CA ASN A 256 10.88 4.29 -2.12
C ASN A 256 11.99 5.25 -2.60
N ASP A 257 11.87 5.82 -3.80
CA ASP A 257 12.87 6.75 -4.35
C ASP A 257 12.69 8.20 -3.86
N VAL A 258 11.46 8.65 -3.62
CA VAL A 258 11.18 10.01 -3.09
C VAL A 258 11.63 10.13 -1.62
N ASP A 259 11.60 9.04 -0.84
CA ASP A 259 12.11 9.04 0.54
C ASP A 259 13.65 9.11 0.60
N GLN A 260 14.37 8.80 -0.49
CA GLN A 260 15.82 9.02 -0.61
C GLN A 260 16.22 10.44 -1.04
N ALA A 261 15.31 11.18 -1.69
CA ALA A 261 15.63 12.49 -2.29
C ALA A 261 15.42 13.69 -1.34
N HIS A 262 14.63 13.54 -0.27
CA HIS A 262 14.43 14.59 0.72
C HIS A 262 15.26 14.34 1.98
N GLY A 263 16.53 14.77 1.94
CA GLY A 263 17.36 14.96 3.12
C GLY A 263 16.76 16.03 4.05
N TRP A 264 15.82 15.63 4.89
CA TRP A 264 15.43 16.36 6.08
C TRP A 264 16.13 15.73 7.28
N ASP A 265 16.91 16.55 7.97
CA ASP A 265 17.78 16.22 9.10
C ASP A 265 16.92 15.72 10.29
N ALA A 266 16.58 14.44 10.29
CA ALA A 266 15.85 13.78 11.36
C ALA A 266 16.81 13.31 12.45
N LYS A 267 17.32 14.26 13.24
CA LYS A 267 17.74 14.00 14.62
C LYS A 267 16.58 14.38 15.53
N ASP A 268 16.27 13.48 16.44
CA ASP A 268 15.12 13.46 17.36
C ASP A 268 13.85 12.84 16.77
N HIS A 269 13.22 11.98 17.57
CA HIS A 269 12.02 11.16 17.33
C HIS A 269 12.31 9.81 16.65
N GLY A 270 12.90 8.92 17.45
CA GLY A 270 12.92 7.49 17.16
C GLY A 270 11.51 6.91 17.21
N GLY A 271 11.17 6.13 16.18
CA GLY A 271 10.01 5.24 16.19
C GLY A 271 9.11 5.39 14.98
N THR A 272 9.50 4.79 13.85
CA THR A 272 8.68 4.12 12.81
C THR A 272 9.46 4.07 11.50
N ARG A 273 10.51 3.23 11.42
CA ARG A 273 11.28 3.03 10.17
C ARG A 273 11.77 1.59 9.95
N GLU A 274 11.21 0.61 10.67
CA GLU A 274 11.64 -0.81 10.56
C GLU A 274 10.57 -1.75 9.98
N ALA A 275 9.36 -1.27 9.69
CA ALA A 275 8.27 -2.13 9.23
C ALA A 275 8.20 -2.31 7.70
N GLU A 276 8.68 -1.35 6.91
CA GLU A 276 8.38 -1.25 5.47
C GLU A 276 9.42 -1.92 4.56
N ASP A 277 10.64 -2.16 5.03
CA ASP A 277 11.66 -2.99 4.34
C ASP A 277 11.90 -4.33 5.07
N SER A 278 10.88 -4.79 5.80
CA SER A 278 10.94 -6.05 6.51
C SER A 278 10.96 -7.21 5.49
N PRO A 279 11.84 -8.21 5.66
CA PRO A 279 11.81 -9.44 4.85
C PRO A 279 10.46 -10.17 4.87
N PHE A 280 9.59 -9.85 5.84
CA PHE A 280 8.21 -10.29 5.88
C PHE A 280 7.33 -9.55 4.86
N TYR A 281 7.46 -8.22 4.77
CA TYR A 281 6.70 -7.39 3.83
C TYR A 281 6.97 -7.80 2.37
N ARG A 282 8.25 -7.99 2.01
CA ARG A 282 8.65 -8.50 0.68
C ARG A 282 8.13 -9.91 0.37
N PHE A 283 7.92 -10.72 1.41
CA PHE A 283 7.36 -12.07 1.25
C PHE A 283 5.84 -12.03 1.04
N ILE A 284 5.14 -11.14 1.73
CA ILE A 284 3.71 -10.89 1.48
C ILE A 284 3.49 -10.36 0.06
N GLU A 285 4.34 -9.44 -0.41
CA GLU A 285 4.31 -8.94 -1.79
C GLU A 285 4.57 -10.05 -2.83
N GLN A 286 5.49 -10.99 -2.54
CA GLN A 286 5.74 -12.16 -3.39
C GLN A 286 4.55 -13.13 -3.43
N LEU A 287 3.84 -13.29 -2.30
CA LEU A 287 2.63 -14.12 -2.23
C LEU A 287 1.48 -13.49 -3.03
N GLU A 288 1.31 -12.17 -2.93
CA GLU A 288 0.34 -11.41 -3.71
C GLU A 288 0.61 -11.51 -5.22
N ASN A 289 1.89 -11.39 -5.63
CA ASN A 289 2.28 -11.59 -7.03
C ASN A 289 2.03 -13.02 -7.52
N SER A 290 2.33 -14.05 -6.71
CA SER A 290 2.07 -15.44 -7.08
C SER A 290 0.58 -15.78 -7.22
N TYR A 291 -0.27 -15.13 -6.45
CA TYR A 291 -1.72 -15.23 -6.56
C TYR A 291 -2.23 -14.56 -7.85
N ASN A 292 -1.69 -13.38 -8.18
CA ASN A 292 -1.99 -12.67 -9.43
C ASN A 292 -1.52 -13.43 -10.69
N ASP A 293 -0.47 -14.26 -10.57
CA ASP A 293 0.02 -15.15 -11.63
C ASP A 293 -0.77 -16.48 -11.77
N ARG A 294 -1.94 -16.60 -11.12
CA ARG A 294 -2.85 -17.76 -11.16
C ARG A 294 -2.27 -19.07 -10.62
N THR A 295 -1.48 -19.03 -9.55
CA THR A 295 -1.26 -20.25 -8.75
C THR A 295 -2.38 -20.43 -7.72
N GLU A 296 -3.02 -21.61 -7.70
CA GLU A 296 -4.06 -21.93 -6.71
C GLU A 296 -3.43 -21.98 -5.30
N LEU A 297 -3.58 -20.88 -4.57
CA LEU A 297 -3.17 -20.76 -3.18
C LEU A 297 -4.44 -20.68 -2.33
N SER A 298 -4.77 -21.78 -1.65
CA SER A 298 -5.89 -21.79 -0.69
C SER A 298 -5.60 -20.88 0.51
N THR A 299 -6.66 -20.37 1.14
CA THR A 299 -6.57 -19.53 2.35
C THR A 299 -5.73 -20.18 3.45
N ASP A 300 -5.89 -21.50 3.64
CA ASP A 300 -5.12 -22.27 4.62
C ASP A 300 -3.63 -22.35 4.27
N SER A 301 -3.30 -22.47 2.98
CA SER A 301 -1.90 -22.48 2.50
C SER A 301 -1.25 -21.11 2.68
N LEU A 302 -1.98 -20.01 2.44
CA LEU A 302 -1.52 -18.65 2.64
C LEU A 302 -1.20 -18.36 4.11
N MET A 303 -2.13 -18.69 5.00
CA MET A 303 -1.94 -18.52 6.44
C MET A 303 -0.77 -19.37 6.95
N THR A 304 -0.63 -20.60 6.47
CA THR A 304 0.49 -21.50 6.83
C THR A 304 1.84 -20.93 6.36
N LYS A 305 1.90 -20.41 5.13
CA LYS A 305 3.14 -19.82 4.57
C LYS A 305 3.53 -18.53 5.29
N ALA A 306 2.56 -17.67 5.63
CA ALA A 306 2.80 -16.46 6.40
C ALA A 306 3.31 -16.79 7.82
N ASP A 307 2.68 -17.75 8.51
CA ASP A 307 3.09 -18.19 9.83
C ASP A 307 4.50 -18.81 9.84
N GLN A 308 4.82 -19.64 8.83
CA GLN A 308 6.16 -20.21 8.68
C GLN A 308 7.23 -19.12 8.47
N LYS A 309 6.97 -18.14 7.60
CA LYS A 309 7.91 -17.04 7.36
C LYS A 309 8.12 -16.18 8.60
N TYR A 310 7.06 -15.93 9.37
CA TYR A 310 7.14 -15.20 10.63
C TYR A 310 8.02 -15.93 11.64
N LYS A 311 7.83 -17.24 11.80
CA LYS A 311 8.67 -18.10 12.64
C LYS A 311 10.14 -18.11 12.20
N ASP A 312 10.40 -18.23 10.89
CA ASP A 312 11.75 -18.21 10.34
C ASP A 312 12.47 -16.87 10.61
N LEU A 313 11.74 -15.75 10.60
CA LEU A 313 12.30 -14.43 10.89
C LEU A 313 12.62 -14.25 12.37
N LEU A 314 11.75 -14.72 13.27
CA LEU A 314 12.01 -14.75 14.70
C LEU A 314 13.24 -15.60 15.03
N GLU A 315 13.39 -16.75 14.38
CA GLU A 315 14.55 -17.62 14.58
C GLU A 315 15.84 -16.96 14.07
N LYS A 316 15.81 -16.30 12.90
CA LYS A 316 16.95 -15.54 12.37
C LYS A 316 17.36 -14.37 13.27
N GLU A 317 16.42 -13.65 13.85
CA GLU A 317 16.74 -12.61 14.82
C GLU A 317 17.42 -13.18 16.08
N GLN A 318 16.93 -14.31 16.59
CA GLN A 318 17.55 -14.99 17.73
C GLN A 318 18.96 -15.49 17.40
N ILE A 319 19.20 -16.04 16.20
CA ILE A 319 20.52 -16.49 15.74
C ILE A 319 21.48 -15.30 15.60
N LYS A 320 21.03 -14.19 15.00
CA LYS A 320 21.82 -12.95 14.88
C LYS A 320 22.18 -12.39 16.27
N GLY A 321 21.25 -12.48 17.23
CA GLY A 321 21.48 -12.12 18.62
C GLY A 321 22.49 -13.01 19.34
N LYS A 322 22.47 -14.33 19.08
CA LYS A 322 23.46 -15.29 19.60
C LYS A 322 24.86 -15.05 19.02
N ASN A 323 24.97 -14.90 17.70
CA ASN A 323 26.25 -14.66 17.03
C ASN A 323 26.91 -13.35 17.49
N LYS A 324 26.13 -12.28 17.74
CA LYS A 324 26.66 -11.04 18.34
C LYS A 324 27.27 -11.25 19.73
N LYS A 325 26.70 -12.16 20.53
CA LYS A 325 27.26 -12.52 21.85
C LYS A 325 28.54 -13.34 21.67
N ASP A 326 28.56 -14.27 20.71
CA ASP A 326 29.75 -15.09 20.40
C ASP A 326 30.90 -14.24 19.85
N ASP A 327 30.64 -13.26 18.98
CA ASP A 327 31.63 -12.29 18.48
C ASP A 327 32.19 -11.43 19.62
N ALA A 328 31.33 -11.00 20.56
CA ALA A 328 31.76 -10.25 21.74
C ALA A 328 32.62 -11.12 22.68
N ILE A 329 32.26 -12.40 22.84
CA ILE A 329 33.04 -13.37 23.60
C ILE A 329 34.39 -13.61 22.93
N MET A 330 34.45 -13.83 21.61
CA MET A 330 35.71 -13.97 20.87
C MET A 330 36.59 -12.73 21.01
N ALA A 331 36.03 -11.53 20.83
CA ALA A 331 36.76 -10.27 20.98
C ALA A 331 37.28 -10.04 22.40
N LEU A 332 36.54 -10.48 23.42
CA LEU A 332 36.99 -10.47 24.82
C LEU A 332 38.09 -11.50 25.07
N THR A 333 37.93 -12.73 24.58
CA THR A 333 38.94 -13.80 24.68
C THR A 333 40.26 -13.38 24.05
N THR A 334 40.24 -12.80 22.85
CA THR A 334 41.45 -12.26 22.20
C THR A 334 42.11 -11.14 23.00
N LYS A 335 41.33 -10.25 23.63
CA LYS A 335 41.89 -9.20 24.51
C LYS A 335 42.52 -9.79 25.76
N VAL A 336 41.92 -10.84 26.33
CA VAL A 336 42.48 -11.56 27.48
C VAL A 336 43.81 -12.22 27.10
N GLU A 337 43.88 -12.90 25.95
CA GLU A 337 45.12 -13.52 25.44
C GLU A 337 46.23 -12.50 25.20
N GLN A 338 45.89 -11.34 24.59
CA GLN A 338 46.84 -10.23 24.41
C GLN A 338 47.33 -9.65 25.74
N LEU A 339 46.50 -9.66 26.79
CA LEU A 339 46.87 -9.21 28.12
C LEU A 339 47.71 -10.25 28.86
N THR A 340 47.40 -11.55 28.71
CA THR A 340 48.20 -12.63 29.30
C THR A 340 49.57 -12.70 28.65
N GLU A 341 49.68 -12.59 27.32
CA GLU A 341 50.98 -12.51 26.63
C GLU A 341 51.81 -11.29 27.09
N LYS A 342 51.17 -10.14 27.27
CA LYS A 342 51.86 -8.94 27.79
C LYS A 342 52.33 -9.14 29.23
N CYS A 343 51.53 -9.83 30.05
CA CYS A 343 51.90 -10.18 31.42
C CYS A 343 53.02 -11.22 31.48
N GLU A 344 53.09 -12.17 30.54
CA GLU A 344 54.19 -13.15 30.43
C GLU A 344 55.49 -12.49 29.96
N LYS A 345 55.41 -11.60 28.96
CA LYS A 345 56.55 -10.78 28.49
C LYS A 345 57.11 -9.86 29.58
N LEU A 346 56.34 -9.56 30.62
CA LEU A 346 56.76 -8.78 31.79
C LEU A 346 57.35 -9.65 32.92
N LYS A 347 57.18 -10.98 32.88
CA LYS A 347 57.72 -11.92 33.89
C LYS A 347 59.09 -12.48 33.53
N ASP A 348 59.45 -12.55 32.25
CA ASP A 348 60.77 -13.05 31.79
C ASP A 348 61.89 -11.98 31.74
N GLY A 349 61.63 -10.77 32.22
CA GLY A 349 62.61 -9.68 32.30
C GLY A 349 63.37 -9.61 33.62
N GLY A 350 63.87 -10.74 34.15
CA GLY A 350 64.62 -10.81 35.41
C GLY A 350 66.13 -10.76 35.25
N SER A 351 66.71 -9.55 35.42
CA SER A 351 68.09 -9.22 35.86
C SER A 351 69.33 -9.70 35.06
N ASN A 352 70.10 -8.74 34.53
CA ASN A 352 71.54 -8.71 34.82
C ASN A 352 72.09 -7.27 34.78
N SER A 353 72.85 -6.91 35.81
CA SER A 353 73.57 -5.66 35.95
C SER A 353 74.77 -5.59 35.01
N ASN A 354 74.99 -4.44 34.34
CA ASN A 354 76.33 -3.87 34.30
C ASN A 354 76.34 -2.38 33.89
N ASN A 355 77.31 -1.71 34.51
CA ASN A 355 77.62 -0.29 34.47
C ASN A 355 77.63 0.32 33.06
N GLY A 356 76.93 1.45 32.88
CA GLY A 356 77.00 2.26 31.67
C GLY A 356 76.21 3.56 31.80
N LYS A 357 76.94 4.67 31.98
CA LYS A 357 76.53 6.09 31.93
C LYS A 357 75.06 6.37 31.58
N ALA A 358 74.34 6.94 32.54
CA ALA A 358 73.01 7.53 32.34
C ALA A 358 73.06 8.60 31.23
N GLN A 359 72.49 8.28 30.07
CA GLN A 359 72.04 9.28 29.11
C GLN A 359 70.58 9.59 29.38
N SER A 360 70.32 10.87 29.61
CA SER A 360 69.04 11.48 29.92
C SER A 360 67.89 10.98 29.05
N GLY A 361 66.91 10.32 29.67
CA GLY A 361 65.61 10.07 29.06
C GLY A 361 64.93 11.40 28.74
N LYS A 362 64.51 11.56 27.47
CA LYS A 362 63.79 12.73 26.97
C LYS A 362 62.63 13.08 27.92
N TYR A 363 62.69 14.28 28.50
CA TYR A 363 61.61 14.91 29.25
C TYR A 363 60.36 14.93 28.37
N ARG A 364 59.36 14.07 28.65
CA ARG A 364 58.04 14.22 28.02
C ARG A 364 57.48 15.55 28.54
N LYS A 365 57.39 16.55 27.66
CA LYS A 365 56.84 17.86 28.02
C LYS A 365 55.40 17.64 28.53
N PRO A 366 55.04 18.15 29.71
CA PRO A 366 53.68 18.07 30.19
C PRO A 366 52.72 18.73 29.18
N PRO A 367 51.51 18.19 28.96
CA PRO A 367 50.50 18.79 28.10
C PRO A 367 50.21 20.24 28.50
N SER A 368 49.93 21.10 27.52
CA SER A 368 49.74 22.54 27.75
C SER A 368 48.62 22.86 28.74
N TRP A 369 47.53 22.09 28.73
CA TRP A 369 46.38 22.29 29.61
C TRP A 369 46.72 22.22 31.10
N VAL A 370 47.81 21.56 31.47
CA VAL A 370 48.27 21.43 32.87
C VAL A 370 48.62 22.78 33.48
N PHE A 371 48.91 23.81 32.67
CA PHE A 371 49.24 25.16 33.13
C PHE A 371 48.10 26.16 33.00
N ASN A 372 46.95 25.75 32.48
CA ASN A 372 45.81 26.64 32.32
C ASN A 372 45.03 26.72 33.64
N GLU A 373 45.03 27.91 34.23
CA GLU A 373 44.31 28.22 35.47
C GLU A 373 42.79 28.12 35.23
N PRO A 374 42.04 27.43 36.11
CA PRO A 374 40.58 27.46 36.08
C PRO A 374 40.06 28.87 36.33
N SER A 375 38.97 29.26 35.65
CA SER A 375 38.33 30.57 35.86
C SER A 375 37.79 30.71 37.29
N ASN A 376 37.57 31.94 37.77
CA ASN A 376 37.23 32.26 39.18
C ASN A 376 35.92 31.60 39.69
N GLU A 377 35.14 30.97 38.81
CA GLU A 377 33.87 30.30 39.11
C GLU A 377 33.90 28.77 38.86
N GLU A 378 35.05 28.20 38.46
CA GLU A 378 35.18 26.77 38.17
C GLU A 378 35.76 25.95 39.35
N PRO A 379 35.39 24.66 39.49
CA PRO A 379 35.96 23.80 40.52
C PRO A 379 37.46 23.55 40.29
N LYS A 380 38.28 23.74 41.33
CA LYS A 380 39.73 23.47 41.35
C LYS A 380 40.10 21.97 41.31
N THR A 381 39.18 21.09 40.93
CA THR A 381 39.36 19.64 40.82
C THR A 381 38.66 19.11 39.56
N LYS A 382 39.33 18.30 38.74
CA LYS A 382 38.77 17.66 37.54
C LYS A 382 39.31 16.25 37.30
N THR A 383 38.56 15.43 36.56
CA THR A 383 38.98 14.08 36.18
C THR A 383 39.34 14.05 34.69
N VAL A 384 40.58 13.65 34.36
CA VAL A 384 41.07 13.48 32.99
C VAL A 384 41.73 12.11 32.90
N ASP A 385 41.31 11.28 31.94
CA ASP A 385 41.81 9.91 31.73
C ASP A 385 41.76 9.02 32.99
N GLY A 386 40.66 9.10 33.75
CA GLY A 386 40.46 8.32 34.97
C GLY A 386 41.35 8.74 36.16
N LYS A 387 42.12 9.83 36.03
CA LYS A 387 42.92 10.41 37.12
C LYS A 387 42.32 11.71 37.61
N VAL A 388 42.28 11.89 38.92
CA VAL A 388 41.85 13.14 39.55
C VAL A 388 43.02 14.12 39.57
N TRP A 389 42.77 15.32 39.08
CA TRP A 389 43.69 16.44 39.03
C TRP A 389 43.15 17.58 39.89
N ASN A 390 44.02 18.21 40.67
CA ASN A 390 43.73 19.37 41.49
C ASN A 390 44.58 20.55 41.03
N TRP A 391 44.01 21.76 40.99
CA TRP A 391 44.79 22.98 40.74
C TRP A 391 45.62 23.28 41.99
N CYS A 392 46.94 23.36 41.83
CA CYS A 392 47.86 23.65 42.92
C CYS A 392 48.66 24.90 42.58
N GLU A 393 48.52 25.92 43.42
CA GLU A 393 49.26 27.19 43.37
C GLU A 393 50.76 26.99 43.74
N GLY A 394 51.10 25.78 44.20
CA GLY A 394 52.47 25.29 44.35
C GLY A 394 53.14 25.61 45.67
N ASN A 395 52.60 26.53 46.49
CA ASN A 395 53.06 26.84 47.84
C ASN A 395 54.60 26.92 47.99
N GLY A 396 55.28 27.49 46.99
CA GLY A 396 56.75 27.61 46.93
C GLY A 396 57.52 26.37 46.45
N ALA A 397 56.87 25.23 46.23
CA ALA A 397 57.48 23.98 45.76
C ALA A 397 57.58 23.87 44.23
N HIS A 398 56.61 24.43 43.51
CA HIS A 398 56.56 24.44 42.04
C HIS A 398 55.67 25.57 41.51
N LYS A 399 55.70 25.84 40.20
CA LYS A 399 54.80 26.81 39.55
C LYS A 399 53.33 26.33 39.59
N PRO A 400 52.34 27.24 39.57
CA PRO A 400 50.92 26.90 39.51
C PRO A 400 50.62 25.96 38.35
N ARG A 401 49.99 24.83 38.65
CA ARG A 401 49.60 23.82 37.66
C ARG A 401 48.62 22.80 38.22
N TRP A 402 47.97 22.07 37.33
CA TRP A 402 47.22 20.87 37.67
C TRP A 402 48.18 19.77 38.14
N VAL A 403 47.88 19.16 39.29
CA VAL A 403 48.66 18.09 39.92
C VAL A 403 47.75 16.96 40.41
N THR A 404 48.30 15.76 40.55
CA THR A 404 47.53 14.60 41.03
C THR A 404 47.61 14.40 42.54
N HIS A 405 48.37 15.24 43.27
CA HIS A 405 48.40 15.22 44.73
C HIS A 405 47.23 16.00 45.32
N LYS A 406 46.84 15.67 46.54
CA LYS A 406 45.93 16.52 47.32
C LYS A 406 46.67 17.78 47.73
N LEU A 407 46.02 18.95 47.75
CA LEU A 407 46.68 20.23 48.11
C LEU A 407 47.44 20.14 49.46
N SER A 408 46.92 19.38 50.41
CA SER A 408 47.52 19.12 51.72
C SER A 408 48.85 18.35 51.67
N GLU A 409 49.10 17.60 50.59
CA GLU A 409 50.28 16.75 50.40
C GLU A 409 51.37 17.46 49.58
N CYS A 410 51.15 18.72 49.19
CA CYS A 410 52.14 19.54 48.51
C CYS A 410 53.29 19.89 49.47
N ARG A 411 54.36 19.11 49.45
CA ARG A 411 55.55 19.32 50.30
C ARG A 411 56.47 20.39 49.69
N GLY A 412 56.23 21.65 50.04
CA GLY A 412 57.12 22.77 49.75
C GLY A 412 58.10 23.04 50.89
N THR A 413 59.40 23.04 50.58
CA THR A 413 60.47 23.40 51.52
C THR A 413 60.44 24.91 51.73
N LYS A 414 60.04 25.38 52.92
CA LYS A 414 60.17 26.78 53.34
C LYS A 414 61.60 27.03 53.84
N ASN A 415 62.36 27.88 53.16
CA ASN A 415 63.46 28.68 53.71
C ASN A 415 63.23 30.12 53.20
N GLY A 416 62.59 31.01 53.98
CA GLY A 416 63.25 32.05 54.82
C GLY A 416 63.81 33.19 53.93
N SER A 417 63.29 34.42 53.90
CA SER A 417 63.11 35.38 55.01
C SER A 417 62.51 36.70 54.48
N GLY A 418 61.90 37.52 55.34
CA GLY A 418 61.63 38.95 55.07
C GLY A 418 60.29 39.49 55.60
N GLU A 419 60.24 39.83 56.88
CA GLU A 419 59.10 40.45 57.59
C GLU A 419 58.77 41.90 57.19
N SER A 420 57.49 42.28 57.36
CA SER A 420 56.95 43.48 58.05
C SER A 420 55.41 43.50 57.87
N LYS A 421 54.59 43.03 58.83
CA LYS A 421 53.83 43.78 59.87
C LYS A 421 53.04 45.00 59.33
N ALA A 422 51.80 45.33 59.73
CA ALA A 422 50.77 44.74 60.58
C ALA A 422 49.52 45.66 60.52
N SER A 423 48.32 45.11 60.78
CA SER A 423 47.18 45.65 61.56
C SER A 423 45.89 44.98 61.03
N ASP A 424 45.32 43.96 61.67
CA ASP A 424 44.73 43.87 63.01
C ASP A 424 43.34 44.53 63.10
N LYS A 425 42.28 43.69 63.00
CA LYS A 425 41.21 43.51 64.02
C LYS A 425 39.99 42.79 63.44
N ASN A 426 39.72 41.59 63.98
CA ASN A 426 38.40 40.96 64.10
C ASN A 426 37.92 41.21 65.57
N PRO A 427 36.73 40.80 66.07
CA PRO A 427 35.49 40.33 65.44
C PRO A 427 34.20 40.99 65.96
N LYS A 428 33.05 40.70 65.32
CA LYS A 428 31.79 40.49 66.05
C LYS A 428 30.84 39.56 65.31
N GLU A 429 30.53 38.45 65.99
CA GLU A 429 29.46 37.50 65.71
C GLU A 429 28.07 38.17 65.62
N LYS A 430 27.17 37.62 64.80
CA LYS A 430 26.03 36.82 65.30
C LYS A 430 25.22 36.18 64.17
N LYS A 431 25.16 34.84 64.25
CA LYS A 431 24.01 33.93 64.16
C LYS A 431 23.28 33.66 62.83
N GLU A 432 23.45 32.41 62.42
CA GLU A 432 22.42 31.37 62.16
C GLU A 432 21.32 31.68 61.14
N LYS A 433 21.32 30.90 60.04
CA LYS A 433 20.54 29.65 59.92
C LYS A 433 21.04 28.82 58.72
N GLU A 434 21.37 27.57 59.03
CA GLU A 434 21.67 26.47 58.12
C GLU A 434 20.37 25.61 57.98
N PRO A 435 20.33 24.46 57.28
CA PRO A 435 20.40 24.26 55.82
C PRO A 435 19.27 23.31 55.34
N VAL A 436 19.15 23.05 54.04
CA VAL A 436 18.69 21.73 53.60
C VAL A 436 19.48 21.29 52.37
N LYS A 437 20.41 20.36 52.59
CA LYS A 437 20.83 19.34 51.63
C LYS A 437 20.33 18.02 52.16
N TRP A 438 19.75 17.18 51.32
CA TRP A 438 19.80 15.74 51.51
C TRP A 438 20.06 15.06 50.16
N THR A 439 21.29 14.60 50.00
CA THR A 439 21.65 13.44 49.20
C THR A 439 21.33 12.15 49.97
N ALA A 440 21.21 11.03 49.23
CA ALA A 440 21.23 9.63 49.66
C ALA A 440 19.86 9.05 50.07
N ALA A 441 19.51 7.77 49.86
CA ALA A 441 20.24 6.53 49.55
C ALA A 441 19.28 5.56 48.80
N MET A 442 19.71 4.77 47.81
CA MET A 442 20.07 3.33 47.91
C MET A 442 19.25 2.44 48.88
N ASN A 443 18.80 1.31 48.31
CA ASN A 443 18.44 0.00 48.88
C ASN A 443 16.97 -0.33 49.24
N ALA A 444 16.35 -1.08 48.33
CA ALA A 444 15.68 -2.38 48.48
C ALA A 444 14.91 -2.68 49.78
N THR A 445 13.66 -3.16 49.67
CA THR A 445 13.24 -4.57 49.89
C THR A 445 11.74 -4.74 49.56
N ILE A 446 11.44 -5.92 49.03
CA ILE A 446 10.18 -6.65 48.82
C ILE A 446 9.21 -6.53 50.01
N GLU A 447 7.90 -6.37 49.78
CA GLU A 447 6.81 -7.28 50.20
C GLU A 447 5.42 -6.61 50.16
N ASP A 448 4.51 -7.30 49.48
CA ASP A 448 3.06 -7.16 49.53
C ASP A 448 2.52 -7.31 50.96
N LYS A 449 1.45 -6.57 51.27
CA LYS A 449 0.25 -7.09 51.97
C LYS A 449 -0.87 -6.05 52.06
N ASP A 450 -1.95 -6.38 51.35
CA ASP A 450 -3.38 -6.31 51.70
C ASP A 450 -3.82 -5.58 52.98
N SER A 451 -4.90 -4.81 52.82
CA SER A 451 -6.07 -4.55 53.70
C SER A 451 -6.50 -3.10 53.48
N ASP A 452 -7.59 -2.83 52.74
CA ASP A 452 -9.02 -2.94 53.09
C ASP A 452 -9.58 -1.51 53.25
N ASP A 453 -10.81 -1.32 52.77
CA ASP A 453 -11.73 -0.18 52.93
C ASP A 453 -11.34 1.11 52.17
N GLU A 454 -12.13 1.70 51.25
CA GLU A 454 -13.58 1.76 51.00
C GLU A 454 -13.89 1.80 49.49
#